data_AF-A0A3M0ZWK4-F1
#
_entry.id   AF-A0A3M0ZWK4-F1
#
_cell.length_a   1.000
_cell.length_b   1.000
_cell.length_c   1.000
_cell.angle_alpha   90.00
_cell.angle_beta   90.00
_cell.angle_gamma   90.00
#
_symmetry.space_group_name_H-M   'P 1'
#
loop_
_entity.id
_entity.type
_entity.pdbx_description
1 polymer ?
#
loop_
_entity_poly.entity_id
_entity_poly.type
_entity_poly.pdbx_seq_one_letter_code
_entity_poly.pdbx_strand_id
1 'polypeptide(L)'
;MIKFKNLKMNDLIFVAQVLSLSFLWIFVISLSIWIIHLLLLSIKLKDVPGASVAISLVAMPVFWTLVGVLTYVFVGLRRHRVKNEN
;
A
#
# COMPACT_ATOMS: atom_id res chain seq x y z
N MET A 1 -17.15 9.23 25.56
CA MET A 1 -16.51 8.06 26.18
C MET A 1 -16.65 6.88 25.22
N ILE A 2 -15.63 6.65 24.40
CA ILE A 2 -15.65 5.65 23.33
C ILE A 2 -15.46 4.27 23.97
N LYS A 3 -16.49 3.42 23.92
CA LYS A 3 -16.45 2.03 24.40
C LYS A 3 -15.57 1.20 23.45
N PHE A 4 -14.28 1.11 23.71
CA PHE A 4 -13.44 0.01 23.23
C PHE A 4 -13.77 -1.25 24.05
N LYS A 5 -14.99 -1.75 23.91
CA LYS A 5 -15.46 -2.95 24.60
C LYS A 5 -15.10 -4.17 23.74
N ASN A 6 -14.10 -4.91 24.20
CA ASN A 6 -13.94 -6.36 23.96
C ASN A 6 -13.77 -6.79 22.48
N LEU A 7 -12.65 -6.40 21.86
CA LEU A 7 -12.20 -7.00 20.60
C LEU A 7 -11.69 -8.42 20.90
N LYS A 8 -12.33 -9.45 20.35
CA LYS A 8 -11.74 -10.80 20.35
C LYS A 8 -10.38 -10.70 19.64
N MET A 9 -9.42 -11.53 20.02
CA MET A 9 -8.05 -11.51 19.47
C MET A 9 -8.04 -11.51 17.92
N ASN A 10 -9.04 -12.15 17.30
CA ASN A 10 -9.27 -12.15 15.85
C ASN A 10 -9.58 -10.76 15.26
N ASP A 11 -10.34 -9.92 15.98
CA ASP A 11 -10.72 -8.58 15.53
C ASP A 11 -9.53 -7.62 15.62
N LEU A 12 -8.67 -7.77 16.64
CA LEU A 12 -7.42 -7.03 16.76
C LEU A 12 -6.45 -7.36 15.62
N ILE A 13 -6.30 -8.65 15.29
CA ILE A 13 -5.49 -9.10 14.15
C ILE A 13 -6.05 -8.51 12.86
N PHE A 14 -7.38 -8.48 12.70
CA PHE A 14 -8.02 -7.90 11.52
C PHE A 14 -7.76 -6.40 11.40
N VAL A 15 -7.93 -5.64 12.49
CA VAL A 15 -7.66 -4.20 12.49
C VAL A 15 -6.19 -3.94 12.17
N ALA A 16 -5.26 -4.68 12.77
CA ALA A 16 -3.83 -4.55 12.47
C ALA A 16 -3.51 -4.86 11.00
N GLN A 17 -4.11 -5.90 10.42
CA GLN A 17 -3.94 -6.23 9.00
C GLN A 17 -4.46 -5.12 8.08
N VAL A 18 -5.69 -4.64 8.29
CA VAL A 18 -6.27 -3.56 7.49
C VAL A 18 -5.46 -2.28 7.63
N LEU A 19 -5.01 -1.95 8.84
CA LEU A 19 -4.17 -0.78 9.10
C LEU A 19 -2.84 -0.89 8.35
N SER A 20 -2.16 -2.03 8.44
CA SER A 20 -0.88 -2.25 7.75
C SER A 20 -1.02 -2.18 6.23
N LEU A 21 -2.07 -2.78 5.67
CA LEU A 21 -2.32 -2.76 4.23
C LEU A 21 -2.68 -1.37 3.74
N SER A 22 -3.47 -0.62 4.50
CA SER A 22 -3.81 0.77 4.21
C SER A 22 -2.55 1.64 4.23
N PHE A 23 -1.68 1.42 5.20
CA PHE A 23 -0.40 2.12 5.31
C PHE A 23 0.50 1.86 4.09
N LEU A 24 0.58 0.60 3.63
CA LEU A 24 1.31 0.25 2.40
C LEU A 24 0.74 0.95 1.16
N TRP A 25 -0.58 0.98 0.99
CA TRP A 25 -1.21 1.71 -0.12
C TRP A 25 -0.89 3.20 -0.09
N ILE A 26 -1.03 3.84 1.07
CA ILE A 26 -0.71 5.26 1.24
C ILE A 26 0.77 5.51 0.93
N PHE A 27 1.66 4.64 1.40
CA PHE A 27 3.09 4.76 1.15
C PHE A 27 3.43 4.65 -0.33
N VAL A 28 2.90 3.66 -1.04
CA VAL A 28 3.13 3.48 -2.48
C VAL A 28 2.57 4.65 -3.29
N ILE A 29 1.37 5.13 -2.97
CA ILE A 29 0.77 6.29 -3.65
C ILE A 29 1.59 7.57 -3.38
N SER A 30 1.99 7.80 -2.13
CA SER A 30 2.77 8.97 -1.72
C SER A 30 4.14 9.00 -2.41
N LEU A 31 4.86 7.87 -2.41
CA LEU A 31 6.10 7.74 -3.16
C LEU A 31 5.87 7.94 -4.65
N SER A 32 4.76 7.44 -5.18
CA SER A 32 4.47 7.59 -6.61
C SER A 32 4.30 9.05 -6.99
N ILE A 33 3.51 9.80 -6.23
CA ILE A 33 3.30 11.24 -6.41
C ILE A 33 4.63 11.99 -6.25
N TRP A 34 5.43 11.64 -5.25
CA TRP A 34 6.70 12.31 -4.97
C TRP A 34 7.71 12.14 -6.12
N ILE A 35 7.86 10.94 -6.66
CA ILE A 35 8.74 10.69 -7.81
C ILE A 35 8.25 11.43 -9.07
N ILE A 36 6.94 11.44 -9.32
CA ILE A 36 6.38 12.23 -10.44
C ILE A 36 6.70 13.71 -10.25
N HIS A 37 6.57 14.23 -9.03
CA HIS A 37 6.88 15.62 -8.72
C HIS A 37 8.36 15.95 -8.95
N LEU A 38 9.28 15.06 -8.55
CA LEU A 38 10.71 15.19 -8.84
C LEU A 38 11.02 15.17 -10.34
N LEU A 39 10.34 14.31 -11.10
CA LEU A 39 10.52 14.22 -12.54
C LEU A 39 10.06 15.52 -13.24
N LEU A 40 8.89 16.04 -12.85
CA LEU A 40 8.38 17.32 -13.34
C LEU A 40 9.32 18.48 -12.98
N LEU A 41 9.87 18.48 -11.76
CA LEU A 41 10.82 19.50 -11.33
C LEU A 41 12.11 19.45 -12.14
N SER A 42 12.68 18.25 -12.36
CA SER A 42 13.88 18.05 -13.18
C SER A 42 13.68 18.59 -14.61
N ILE A 43 12.53 18.27 -15.23
CA ILE A 43 12.19 18.74 -16.57
C ILE A 43 12.05 20.27 -16.58
N LYS A 44 11.39 20.85 -15.57
CA LYS A 44 11.19 22.30 -15.46
C LYS A 44 12.52 23.04 -15.33
N LEU A 45 13.49 22.48 -14.60
CA LEU A 45 14.82 23.05 -14.40
C LEU A 45 15.78 22.80 -15.57
N LYS A 46 15.36 22.06 -16.62
CA LYS A 46 16.23 21.57 -17.71
C LYS A 46 17.41 20.72 -17.21
N ASP A 47 17.25 20.12 -16.04
CA ASP A 47 18.22 19.18 -15.50
C ASP A 47 17.96 17.78 -16.06
N VAL A 48 19.04 17.07 -16.39
CA VAL A 48 18.97 15.67 -16.81
C VAL A 48 18.41 14.85 -15.64
N PRO A 49 17.31 14.11 -15.82
CA PRO A 49 16.77 13.27 -14.76
C PRO A 49 17.84 12.31 -14.28
N GLY A 50 18.13 12.34 -12.98
CA GLY A 50 19.14 11.45 -12.39
C GLY A 50 18.79 9.99 -12.60
N ALA A 51 19.80 9.13 -12.72
CA ALA A 51 19.61 7.67 -12.84
C ALA A 51 18.73 7.10 -11.70
N SER A 52 18.80 7.70 -10.50
CA SER A 52 17.94 7.36 -9.37
C SER A 52 16.44 7.56 -9.63
N VAL A 53 16.05 8.59 -10.36
CA VAL A 53 14.64 8.86 -10.72
C VAL A 53 14.16 7.83 -11.73
N ALA A 54 14.99 7.48 -12.72
CA ALA A 54 14.68 6.45 -13.70
C ALA A 54 14.52 5.06 -13.05
N ILE A 55 15.40 4.70 -12.12
CA ILE A 55 15.28 3.45 -11.34
C ILE A 55 13.98 3.43 -10.54
N SER A 56 13.63 4.55 -9.90
CA SER A 56 12.40 4.66 -9.11
C SER A 56 11.13 4.52 -9.96
N LEU A 57 11.15 5.01 -11.20
CA LEU A 57 10.06 4.87 -12.16
C LEU A 57 9.79 3.40 -12.51
N VAL A 58 10.85 2.59 -12.66
CA VAL A 58 10.75 1.14 -12.92
C VAL A 58 10.32 0.38 -11.67
N ALA A 59 10.70 0.85 -10.48
CA ALA A 59 10.34 0.22 -9.21
C ALA A 59 8.85 0.43 -8.84
N MET A 60 8.23 1.54 -9.24
CA MET A 60 6.82 1.85 -8.98
C MET A 60 5.85 0.71 -9.34
N PRO A 61 5.86 0.16 -10.57
CA PRO A 61 5.03 -0.99 -10.94
C PRO A 61 5.21 -2.19 -10.00
N VAL A 62 6.45 -2.48 -9.57
CA VAL A 62 6.76 -3.61 -8.69
C VAL A 62 6.14 -3.42 -7.30
N PHE A 63 6.22 -2.20 -6.75
CA PHE A 63 5.59 -1.90 -5.47
C PHE A 63 4.05 -1.96 -5.57
N TRP A 64 3.47 -1.49 -6.67
CA TRP A 64 2.03 -1.60 -6.90
C TRP A 64 1.57 -3.05 -7.01
N THR A 65 2.29 -3.90 -7.75
CA THR A 65 1.93 -5.31 -7.86
C THR A 65 2.05 -6.02 -6.52
N LEU A 66 3.10 -5.75 -5.73
CA LEU A 66 3.27 -6.32 -4.39
C LEU A 66 2.09 -5.99 -3.46
N VAL A 67 1.74 -4.71 -3.36
CA VAL A 67 0.61 -4.28 -2.51
C VAL A 67 -0.72 -4.81 -3.05
N GLY A 68 -0.88 -4.89 -4.37
CA GLY A 68 -2.05 -5.50 -5.01
C GLY A 68 -2.19 -7.00 -4.70
N VAL A 69 -1.11 -7.77 -4.81
CA VAL A 69 -1.09 -9.21 -4.49
C VAL A 69 -1.39 -9.43 -3.01
N LEU A 70 -0.78 -8.64 -2.11
CA LEU A 70 -1.09 -8.69 -0.69
C LEU A 70 -2.59 -8.44 -0.45
N THR A 71 -3.14 -7.39 -1.04
CA THR A 71 -4.57 -7.07 -0.95
C THR A 71 -5.44 -8.23 -1.42
N TYR A 72 -5.09 -8.85 -2.56
CA TYR A 72 -5.80 -10.00 -3.10
C TYR A 72 -5.77 -11.21 -2.16
N VAL A 73 -4.58 -11.56 -1.64
CA VAL A 73 -4.41 -12.68 -0.70
C VAL A 73 -5.21 -12.45 0.58
N PHE A 74 -5.18 -11.25 1.14
CA PHE A 74 -5.97 -10.92 2.33
C PHE A 74 -7.48 -11.03 2.10
N VAL A 75 -7.97 -10.52 0.97
CA VAL A 75 -9.39 -10.65 0.60
C VAL A 75 -9.75 -12.13 0.36
N GLY A 76 -8.86 -12.90 -0.28
CA GLY A 76 -9.02 -14.34 -0.52
C GLY A 76 -9.09 -15.16 0.76
N LEU A 77 -8.17 -14.93 1.72
CA LEU A 77 -8.19 -15.58 3.03
C LEU A 77 -9.49 -15.29 3.80
N ARG A 78 -10.00 -14.06 3.71
CA ARG A 78 -11.25 -13.68 4.36
C ARG A 78 -12.45 -14.44 3.79
N ARG A 79 -12.52 -14.57 2.46
CA ARG A 79 -13.60 -15.30 1.79
C ARG A 79 -13.68 -16.77 2.22
N HIS A 80 -12.53 -17.42 2.44
CA HIS A 80 -12.50 -18.80 2.94
C HIS A 80 -12.96 -18.94 4.39
N ARG A 81 -12.61 -18.01 5.28
CA ARG A 81 -13.12 -18.05 6.68
C ARG A 81 -14.63 -17.90 6.76
N VAL A 82 -15.20 -16.94 6.04
CA VAL A 82 -16.66 -16.71 6.03
C VAL A 82 -17.43 -17.91 5.44
N LYS A 83 -16.84 -18.62 4.47
CA LYS A 83 -17.47 -19.80 3.86
C LYS A 83 -17.53 -21.02 4.79
N ASN A 84 -16.58 -21.16 5.73
CA ASN A 84 -16.53 -22.30 6.65
C ASN A 84 -17.40 -22.12 7.92
N GLU A 85 -17.96 -20.93 8.15
CA GLU A 85 -18.86 -20.65 9.29
C GLU A 85 -20.36 -20.72 8.92
N ASN A 86 -20.70 -20.94 7.64
CA ASN A 86 -22.07 -21.15 7.14
C ASN A 86 -22.25 -22.60 6.67
#